data_AF-A0A8J6TFR0-F1
#
_entry.id   AF-A0A8J6TFR0-F1
#
_cell.length_a   1.000
_cell.length_b   1.000
_cell.length_c   1.000
_cell.angle_alpha   90.00
_cell.angle_beta   90.00
_cell.angle_gamma   90.00
#
_symmetry.space_group_name_H-M   'P 1'
#
loop_
_entity.id
_entity.type
_entity.pdbx_description
1 polymer ?
#
loop_
_entity_poly.entity_id
_entity_poly.type
_entity_poly.pdbx_seq_one_letter_code
_entity_poly.pdbx_strand_id
1 'polypeptide(L)' 'MDLILDGKFGTLPIEVKFSTSTSIKQLHSLSNFMAQHNAPIGVVVNNSRKIRLLKDNIIQIPVSFI' A
#
# COMPACT_ATOMS: atom_id res chain seq x y z
N MET A 1 -1.45 5.40 8.07
CA MET A 1 -0.52 4.30 7.75
C MET A 1 -0.54 3.35 8.92
N ASP A 2 -0.68 2.05 8.69
CA ASP A 2 -0.79 1.05 9.76
C ASP A 2 0.58 0.48 10.14
N LEU A 3 1.47 0.35 9.17
CA LEU A 3 2.87 -0.02 9.37
C LEU A 3 3.77 0.81 8.45
N ILE A 4 4.94 1.21 8.95
CA ILE A 4 5.98 1.89 8.19
C ILE A 4 7.28 1.12 8.43
N LEU A 5 7.94 0.71 7.37
CA LEU A 5 9.24 0.04 7.44
C LEU A 5 10.30 0.98 6.87
N ASP A 6 11.35 1.23 7.64
CA ASP A 6 12.51 1.99 7.19
C ASP A 6 13.72 1.07 7.07
N GLY A 7 14.46 1.22 5.97
CA GLY A 7 15.69 0.49 5.74
C GLY A 7 16.53 1.08 4.64
N LYS A 8 17.57 0.36 4.22
CA LYS A 8 18.42 0.78 3.08
C LYS A 8 17.64 0.91 1.77
N PHE A 9 16.44 0.34 1.69
CA PHE A 9 15.49 0.45 0.59
C PHE A 9 14.63 1.72 0.63
N GLY A 10 14.86 2.62 1.60
CA GLY A 10 14.01 3.78 1.86
C GLY A 10 12.85 3.45 2.79
N THR A 11 11.82 4.29 2.75
CA THR A 11 10.60 4.13 3.55
C THR A 11 9.55 3.35 2.75
N LEU A 12 8.96 2.32 3.38
CA LEU A 12 7.89 1.51 2.83
C LEU A 12 6.63 1.65 3.72
N PRO A 13 5.65 2.46 3.31
CA PRO A 13 4.35 2.54 3.98
C PRO A 13 3.45 1.35 3.60
N ILE A 14 2.78 0.81 4.61
CA ILE A 14 1.82 -0.29 4.49
C ILE A 14 0.50 0.14 5.13
N GLU A 15 -0.60 -0.09 4.41
CA GLU A 15 -1.97 0.15 4.89
C GLU A 15 -2.80 -1.13 4.79
N VAL A 16 -3.53 -1.47 5.84
CA VAL A 16 -4.35 -2.68 5.96
C VAL A 16 -5.82 -2.29 5.80
N LYS A 17 -6.53 -2.97 4.89
CA LYS A 17 -7.96 -2.74 4.64
C LYS A 17 -8.75 -4.04 4.72
N PHE A 18 -9.88 -3.99 5.41
CA PHE A 18 -10.78 -5.15 5.50
C PHE A 18 -11.51 -5.46 4.18
N SER A 19 -11.64 -4.49 3.27
CA SER A 19 -12.36 -4.69 2.01
C SER A 19 -11.63 -5.62 1.03
N THR A 20 -12.37 -6.26 0.14
CA THR A 20 -11.82 -7.10 -0.95
C THR A 20 -11.38 -6.30 -2.18
N SER A 21 -11.84 -5.05 -2.27
CA SER A 21 -11.49 -4.09 -3.32
C SER A 21 -10.96 -2.81 -2.70
N THR A 22 -10.13 -2.09 -3.43
CA THR A 22 -9.61 -0.78 -3.02
C THR A 22 -9.75 0.17 -4.19
N SER A 23 -10.56 1.21 -3.99
CA SER A 23 -10.74 2.28 -4.97
C SER A 23 -9.57 3.26 -4.94
N ILE A 24 -9.31 3.93 -6.06
CA ILE A 24 -8.25 4.95 -6.15
C ILE A 24 -8.44 6.06 -5.09
N LYS A 25 -9.68 6.44 -4.78
CA LYS A 25 -9.98 7.45 -3.75
C LYS A 25 -9.48 7.03 -2.36
N GLN A 26 -9.55 5.74 -2.04
CA GLN A 26 -9.08 5.18 -0.78
C GLN A 26 -7.54 5.13 -0.69
N LEU A 27 -6.83 5.35 -1.79
CA LEU A 27 -5.36 5.42 -1.82
C LEU A 27 -4.81 6.81 -1.53
N HIS A 28 -5.67 7.84 -1.41
CA HIS A 28 -5.23 9.23 -1.26
C HIS A 28 -4.26 9.44 -0.08
N SER A 29 -4.55 8.82 1.08
CA SER A 29 -3.67 8.92 2.26
C SER A 29 -2.30 8.29 1.99
N LEU A 30 -2.28 7.08 1.42
CA LEU A 30 -1.05 6.37 1.06
C LEU A 30 -0.24 7.13 0.00
N SER A 31 -0.90 7.60 -1.06
CA SER A 31 -0.25 8.40 -2.11
C SER A 31 0.37 9.69 -1.55
N ASN A 32 -0.33 10.40 -0.67
CA ASN A 32 0.21 11.63 -0.07
C ASN A 32 1.40 11.34 0.84
N PHE A 33 1.32 10.29 1.65
CA PHE A 33 2.44 9.86 2.49
C PHE A 33 3.65 9.51 1.61
N MET A 34 3.44 8.74 0.54
CA MET A 34 4.53 8.39 -0.37
C MET A 34 5.18 9.62 -1.01
N ALA A 35 4.39 10.61 -1.44
CA ALA A 35 4.91 11.85 -1.99
C ALA A 35 5.68 12.69 -0.95
N GLN A 36 5.18 12.78 0.29
CA GLN A 36 5.81 13.54 1.37
C GLN A 36 7.15 12.95 1.82
N HIS A 37 7.25 11.61 1.81
CA HIS A 37 8.43 10.89 2.30
C HIS A 37 9.34 10.37 1.17
N ASN A 38 9.06 10.75 -0.09
CA ASN A 38 9.75 10.21 -1.27
C ASN A 38 9.81 8.66 -1.26
N ALA A 39 8.74 8.02 -0.77
CA ALA A 39 8.68 6.57 -0.68
C ALA A 39 8.49 5.99 -2.10
N PRO A 40 9.39 5.08 -2.55
CA PRO A 40 9.36 4.59 -3.92
C PRO A 40 8.18 3.66 -4.20
N ILE A 41 7.65 3.00 -3.17
CA ILE A 41 6.60 2.00 -3.27
C ILE A 41 5.73 2.00 -2.00
N GLY A 42 4.44 1.73 -2.15
CA GLY A 42 3.50 1.55 -1.05
C GLY A 42 2.73 0.25 -1.18
N VAL A 43 2.30 -0.33 -0.06
CA VAL A 43 1.58 -1.60 -0.04
C VAL A 43 0.21 -1.45 0.62
N VAL A 44 -0.80 -2.03 -0.02
CA VAL A 44 -2.12 -2.24 0.58
C VAL A 44 -2.31 -3.72 0.83
N VAL A 45 -2.46 -4.11 2.09
CA VAL A 45 -2.85 -5.48 2.46
C VAL A 45 -4.36 -5.52 2.61
N ASN A 46 -5.03 -6.44 1.91
CA ASN A 46 -6.48 -6.53 1.99
C ASN A 46 -7.04 -7.94 1.70
N ASN A 47 -8.37 -8.09 1.74
CA ASN A 47 -9.05 -9.36 1.52
C ASN A 47 -9.27 -9.71 0.03
N SER A 48 -8.53 -9.07 -0.88
CA SER A 48 -8.60 -9.41 -2.31
C SER A 48 -8.12 -10.85 -2.57
N ARG A 49 -8.22 -11.31 -3.82
CA ARG A 49 -7.69 -12.64 -4.22
C ARG A 49 -6.49 -12.56 -5.15
N LYS A 50 -6.07 -11.36 -5.53
CA LYS A 50 -5.05 -11.15 -6.56
C LYS A 50 -4.12 -10.03 -6.13
N ILE A 51 -2.82 -10.28 -6.28
CA ILE A 51 -1.82 -9.22 -6.26
C ILE A 51 -2.07 -8.33 -7.48
N ARG A 52 -2.14 -7.02 -7.26
CA ARG A 52 -2.41 -6.03 -8.33
C ARG A 52 -1.64 -4.74 -8.08
N LEU A 53 -1.15 -4.13 -9.14
CA LEU A 53 -0.77 -2.72 -9.10
C LEU A 53 -2.06 -1.90 -9.18
N LEU A 54 -2.40 -1.16 -8.13
CA LEU A 54 -3.66 -0.41 -8.07
C LEU A 54 -3.53 0.96 -8.75
N LYS A 55 -2.42 1.65 -8.49
CA LYS A 55 -2.12 2.99 -9.02
C LYS A 55 -0.63 3.30 -8.80
N ASP A 56 0.01 3.95 -9.77
CA ASP A 56 1.40 4.40 -9.68
C ASP A 56 2.30 3.26 -9.17
N ASN A 57 2.90 3.41 -7.98
CA ASN A 57 3.75 2.44 -7.31
C ASN A 57 3.07 1.83 -6.06
N ILE A 58 1.74 1.68 -6.06
CA ILE A 58 0.98 1.09 -4.96
C ILE A 58 0.53 -0.33 -5.34
N ILE A 59 1.03 -1.32 -4.59
CA ILE A 59 0.73 -2.74 -4.81
C ILE A 59 -0.27 -3.22 -3.75
N GLN A 60 -1.32 -3.89 -4.22
CA GLN A 60 -2.20 -4.68 -3.38
C GLN A 60 -1.62 -6.08 -3.17
N ILE A 61 -1.55 -6.53 -1.94
CA ILE A 61 -1.18 -7.90 -1.56
C ILE A 61 -2.35 -8.51 -0.77
N PRO A 62 -2.90 -9.65 -1.19
CA PRO A 62 -3.93 -10.32 -0.40
C PRO A 62 -3.38 -10.79 0.95
N VAL A 63 -4.16 -10.64 2.02
CA VAL A 63 -3.79 -11.10 3.37
C VAL A 63 -3.47 -12.60 3.42
N SER A 64 -4.01 -13.40 2.49
CA SER A 64 -3.71 -14.83 2.38
C SER A 64 -2.26 -15.17 1.99
N PHE A 65 -1.42 -14.18 1.69
CA PHE A 65 0.00 -14.35 1.35
C PHE A 65 0.95 -13.96 2.49
N ILE A 66 0.42 -13.51 3.63
CA ILE A 66 1.18 -13.04 4.80
C ILE A 66 0.84 -13.95 5.97
#